data_AF-A0A5S3XXE5-F1
#
_entry.id   AF-A0A5S3XXE5-F1
#
_cell.length_a   1.000
_cell.length_b   1.000
_cell.length_c   1.000
_cell.angle_alpha   90.00
_cell.angle_beta   90.00
_cell.angle_gamma   90.00
#
_symmetry.space_group_name_H-M   'P 1'
#
loop_
_entity.id
_entity.type
_entity.pdbx_description
1 polymer ?
#
loop_
_entity_poly.entity_id
_entity_poly.type
_entity_poly.pdbx_seq_one_letter_code
_entity_poly.pdbx_strand_id
1 'polypeptide(L)'
;VGFTAQVNTLIAMASDRGMYALVDWHQLNPGDPNYNLALAKQFFTDIVTSNKHRNNVLYDIANEPNNVAWQGIRDYASEGIPVIRAIKNDAIVLVGTHGWATFGASDGGTLQEVIDNPIPFDNIMYTFHFYAASHLEFYRTRLDSASDVLPVFVTEWGS
;
A
#
# COMPACT_ATOMS: atom_id res chain seq x y z
N VAL A 1 -9.20 19.67 1.85
CA VAL A 1 -10.28 19.80 0.83
C VAL A 1 -9.78 19.82 -0.61
N GLY A 2 -8.71 20.56 -0.96
CA GLY A 2 -8.23 20.63 -2.35
C GLY A 2 -7.71 19.31 -2.95
N PHE A 3 -6.74 18.67 -2.30
CA PHE A 3 -6.12 17.44 -2.83
C PHE A 3 -7.09 16.25 -2.91
N THR A 4 -7.95 16.05 -1.90
CA THR A 4 -8.99 15.00 -1.95
C THR A 4 -9.92 15.15 -3.15
N ALA A 5 -10.34 16.39 -3.47
CA ALA A 5 -11.19 16.66 -4.64
C ALA A 5 -10.45 16.41 -5.96
N GLN A 6 -9.16 16.75 -6.02
CA GLN A 6 -8.32 16.45 -7.18
C GLN A 6 -8.17 14.94 -7.40
N VAL A 7 -7.92 14.16 -6.34
CA VAL A 7 -7.86 12.69 -6.42
C VAL A 7 -9.20 12.11 -6.91
N ASN A 8 -10.34 12.57 -6.38
CA ASN A 8 -11.66 12.15 -6.87
C ASN A 8 -11.85 12.42 -8.37
N THR A 9 -11.37 13.56 -8.86
CA THR A 9 -11.42 13.91 -10.28
C THR A 9 -10.58 12.94 -11.12
N LEU A 10 -9.37 12.61 -10.66
CA LEU A 10 -8.48 11.67 -11.34
C LEU A 10 -9.04 10.24 -11.35
N ILE A 11 -9.66 9.79 -10.25
CA ILE A 11 -10.36 8.50 -10.19
C ILE A 11 -11.49 8.44 -11.23
N ALA A 12 -12.30 9.50 -11.33
CA ALA A 12 -13.36 9.58 -12.33
C ALA A 12 -12.79 9.50 -13.75
N MET A 13 -11.74 10.28 -14.04
CA MET A 13 -11.09 10.28 -15.35
C MET A 13 -10.50 8.91 -15.74
N ALA A 14 -9.87 8.20 -14.81
CA ALA A 14 -9.36 6.85 -15.05
C ALA A 14 -10.50 5.86 -15.31
N SER A 15 -11.58 5.96 -14.52
CA SER A 15 -12.76 5.11 -14.66
C SER A 15 -13.48 5.30 -16.00
N ASP A 16 -13.64 6.55 -16.44
CA ASP A 16 -14.27 6.88 -17.72
C ASP A 16 -13.46 6.36 -18.93
N ARG A 17 -12.18 6.03 -18.70
CA ARG A 17 -11.29 5.39 -19.69
C ARG A 17 -11.22 3.86 -19.54
N GLY A 18 -11.98 3.27 -18.62
CA GLY A 18 -11.96 1.83 -18.36
C GLY A 18 -10.68 1.34 -17.67
N MET A 19 -9.92 2.23 -17.02
CA MET A 19 -8.70 1.88 -16.30
C MET A 19 -8.98 1.63 -14.82
N TYR A 20 -8.14 0.80 -14.18
CA TYR A 20 -8.04 0.79 -12.72
C TYR A 20 -7.39 2.09 -12.22
N ALA A 21 -7.78 2.52 -11.03
CA ALA A 21 -7.16 3.64 -10.31
C ALA A 21 -6.62 3.15 -8.97
N LEU A 22 -5.30 3.22 -8.79
CA LEU A 22 -4.66 3.03 -7.50
C LEU A 22 -4.63 4.38 -6.77
N VAL A 23 -5.28 4.45 -5.60
CA VAL A 23 -5.21 5.62 -4.74
C VAL A 23 -4.13 5.41 -3.72
N ASP A 24 -3.05 6.16 -3.87
CA ASP A 24 -1.85 6.03 -3.08
C ASP A 24 -1.75 7.11 -2.00
N TRP A 25 -1.75 6.68 -0.74
CA TRP A 25 -1.29 7.49 0.38
C TRP A 25 0.24 7.50 0.41
N HIS A 26 0.79 8.42 -0.38
CA HIS A 26 2.21 8.50 -0.73
C HIS A 26 3.09 9.04 0.40
N GLN A 27 3.05 8.39 1.55
CA GLN A 27 3.91 8.72 2.67
C GLN A 27 5.31 8.14 2.44
N LEU A 28 6.30 9.02 2.57
CA LEU A 28 7.72 8.71 2.46
C LEU A 28 8.50 9.24 3.67
N ASN A 29 8.28 10.50 4.02
CA ASN A 29 8.89 11.14 5.18
C ASN A 29 7.83 11.92 5.98
N PRO A 30 7.62 11.63 7.28
CA PRO A 30 8.28 10.59 8.08
C PRO A 30 7.99 9.16 7.60
N GLY A 31 8.91 8.24 7.86
CA GLY A 31 8.85 6.87 7.35
C GLY A 31 7.92 5.92 8.12
N ASP A 32 7.56 6.24 9.36
CA ASP A 32 6.57 5.48 10.13
C ASP A 32 5.14 5.90 9.71
N PRO A 33 4.34 5.01 9.10
CA PRO A 33 2.99 5.35 8.64
C PRO A 33 2.06 5.76 9.80
N ASN A 34 2.34 5.33 11.03
CA ASN A 34 1.55 5.71 12.21
C ASN A 34 1.56 7.21 12.47
N TYR A 35 2.60 7.93 12.02
CA TYR A 35 2.69 9.39 12.19
C TYR A 35 1.49 10.12 11.57
N ASN A 36 0.99 9.66 10.41
CA ASN A 36 -0.15 10.28 9.75
C ASN A 36 -1.43 9.44 9.82
N LEU A 37 -1.52 8.45 10.71
CA LEU A 37 -2.66 7.52 10.75
C LEU A 37 -4.03 8.21 10.80
N ALA A 38 -4.17 9.26 11.62
CA ALA A 38 -5.44 10.00 11.69
C ALA A 38 -5.79 10.70 10.36
N LEU A 39 -4.80 11.26 9.66
CA LEU A 39 -4.99 11.92 8.37
C LEU A 39 -5.30 10.89 7.28
N ALA A 40 -4.59 9.77 7.26
CA ALA A 40 -4.84 8.67 6.33
C ALA A 40 -6.26 8.11 6.50
N LYS A 41 -6.70 7.85 7.74
CA LYS A 41 -8.07 7.41 8.05
C LYS A 41 -9.13 8.38 7.53
N GLN A 42 -8.94 9.69 7.76
CA GLN A 42 -9.87 10.70 7.25
C GLN A 42 -9.87 10.73 5.71
N PHE A 43 -8.69 10.75 5.09
CA PHE A 43 -8.55 10.77 3.63
C PHE A 43 -9.24 9.57 2.98
N PHE A 44 -8.96 8.36 3.45
CA PHE A 44 -9.58 7.15 2.90
C PHE A 44 -11.09 7.08 3.19
N THR A 45 -11.56 7.59 4.33
CA THR A 45 -13.01 7.75 4.58
C THR A 45 -13.65 8.58 3.47
N ASP A 46 -13.06 9.73 3.13
CA ASP A 46 -13.61 10.66 2.14
C ASP A 46 -13.54 10.08 0.72
N ILE A 47 -12.40 9.49 0.34
CA ILE A 47 -12.19 8.88 -0.99
C ILE A 47 -13.11 7.69 -1.20
N VAL A 48 -13.17 6.75 -0.25
CA VAL A 48 -13.96 5.53 -0.38
C VAL A 48 -15.45 5.89 -0.38
N THR A 49 -15.89 6.82 0.47
CA THR A 49 -17.29 7.29 0.47
C THR A 49 -17.71 7.86 -0.89
N SER A 50 -16.85 8.67 -1.50
CA SER A 50 -17.11 9.31 -2.80
C SER A 50 -17.12 8.30 -3.95
N ASN A 51 -16.31 7.24 -3.86
CA ASN A 51 -16.08 6.30 -4.97
C ASN A 51 -16.60 4.89 -4.72
N LYS A 52 -17.36 4.63 -3.64
CA LYS A 52 -17.85 3.27 -3.28
C LYS A 52 -18.64 2.56 -4.38
N HIS A 53 -19.26 3.32 -5.28
CA HIS A 53 -20.02 2.81 -6.43
C HIS A 53 -19.13 2.31 -7.58
N ARG A 54 -17.81 2.53 -7.50
CA ARG A 54 -16.81 2.08 -8.49
C ARG A 54 -16.17 0.77 -8.03
N ASN A 55 -15.86 -0.11 -8.99
CA ASN A 55 -15.25 -1.42 -8.76
C ASN A 55 -13.79 -1.51 -9.27
N ASN A 56 -13.28 -0.42 -9.84
CA ASN A 56 -11.96 -0.32 -10.44
C ASN A 56 -10.98 0.50 -9.59
N VAL A 57 -11.26 0.69 -8.29
CA VAL A 57 -10.42 1.47 -7.38
C VAL A 57 -9.71 0.53 -6.40
N LEU A 58 -8.39 0.67 -6.31
CA LEU A 58 -7.50 -0.01 -5.38
C LEU A 58 -6.96 1.04 -4.38
N TYR A 59 -6.67 0.63 -3.15
CA TYR A 59 -6.24 1.57 -2.10
C TYR A 59 -4.87 1.16 -1.55
N ASP A 60 -3.82 1.92 -1.88
CA ASP A 60 -2.50 1.76 -1.27
C ASP A 60 -2.39 2.68 -0.05
N ILE A 61 -2.41 2.08 1.14
CA ILE A 61 -2.54 2.82 2.39
C ILE A 61 -1.19 3.24 2.99
N ALA A 62 -0.08 2.75 2.46
CA ALA A 62 1.25 3.03 2.98
C ALA A 62 2.31 2.76 1.90
N ASN A 63 2.63 3.78 1.11
CA ASN A 63 3.59 3.70 0.00
C ASN A 63 4.95 3.09 0.37
N GLU A 64 5.76 3.79 1.17
CA GLU A 64 7.12 3.36 1.49
C GLU A 64 7.44 3.46 2.98
N PRO A 65 6.90 2.55 3.82
CA PRO A 65 7.32 2.46 5.21
C PRO A 65 8.82 2.28 5.33
N ASN A 66 9.46 3.13 6.14
CA ASN A 66 10.90 3.10 6.36
C ASN A 66 11.24 3.55 7.78
N ASN A 67 12.36 3.04 8.30
CA ASN A 67 12.77 3.26 9.70
C ASN A 67 11.68 2.84 10.72
N VAL A 68 10.88 1.82 10.38
CA VAL A 68 9.81 1.25 11.19
C VAL A 68 9.80 -0.27 10.97
N ALA A 69 9.65 -1.05 12.05
CA ALA A 69 9.59 -2.50 11.96
C ALA A 69 8.26 -2.97 11.35
N TRP A 70 8.24 -4.16 10.76
CA TRP A 70 7.03 -4.77 10.18
C TRP A 70 5.81 -4.73 11.12
N GLN A 71 6.01 -5.02 12.41
CA GLN A 71 4.93 -4.99 13.40
C GLN A 71 4.23 -3.62 13.45
N GLY A 72 4.96 -2.51 13.41
CA GLY A 72 4.37 -1.17 13.44
C GLY A 72 3.54 -0.86 12.19
N ILE A 73 3.96 -1.39 11.03
CA ILE A 73 3.22 -1.29 9.76
C ILE A 73 1.95 -2.13 9.81
N ARG A 74 2.04 -3.35 10.34
CA ARG A 74 0.89 -4.24 10.53
C ARG A 74 -0.15 -3.62 11.46
N ASP A 75 0.28 -2.97 12.53
CA ASP A 75 -0.61 -2.29 13.47
C ASP A 75 -1.30 -1.09 12.80
N TYR A 76 -0.56 -0.28 12.04
CA TYR A 76 -1.12 0.78 11.19
C TYR A 76 -2.20 0.24 10.24
N ALA A 77 -1.90 -0.84 9.50
CA ALA A 77 -2.85 -1.44 8.56
C ALA A 77 -4.07 -2.02 9.28
N SER A 78 -3.90 -2.61 10.46
CA SER A 78 -4.99 -3.16 11.28
C SER A 78 -5.95 -2.08 11.77
N GLU A 79 -5.48 -0.85 11.90
CA GLU A 79 -6.31 0.32 12.20
C GLU A 79 -6.94 0.97 10.96
N GLY A 80 -6.23 1.01 9.83
CA GLY A 80 -6.66 1.67 8.59
C GLY A 80 -7.67 0.87 7.76
N ILE A 81 -7.42 -0.44 7.59
CA ILE A 81 -8.26 -1.31 6.74
C ILE A 81 -9.74 -1.33 7.19
N PRO A 82 -10.08 -1.43 8.49
CA PRO A 82 -11.47 -1.38 8.92
C PRO A 82 -12.21 -0.10 8.53
N VAL A 83 -11.51 1.04 8.44
CA VAL A 83 -12.11 2.32 8.02
C VAL A 83 -12.55 2.26 6.56
N ILE A 84 -11.71 1.70 5.68
CA ILE A 84 -12.05 1.48 4.26
C ILE A 84 -13.20 0.47 4.16
N ARG A 85 -13.11 -0.66 4.87
CA ARG A 85 -14.06 -1.77 4.76
C ARG A 85 -15.41 -1.52 5.39
N ALA A 86 -15.52 -0.59 6.33
CA ALA A 86 -16.80 -0.12 6.84
C ALA A 86 -17.66 0.52 5.72
N ILE A 87 -17.04 1.06 4.67
CA ILE A 87 -17.71 1.73 3.56
C ILE A 87 -17.79 0.82 2.32
N LYS A 88 -16.71 0.09 2.01
CA LYS A 88 -16.62 -0.87 0.89
C LYS A 88 -15.96 -2.16 1.37
N ASN A 89 -16.78 -3.14 1.75
CA ASN A 89 -16.34 -4.37 2.43
C ASN A 89 -15.42 -5.26 1.58
N ASP A 90 -15.54 -5.21 0.25
CA ASP A 90 -14.78 -6.01 -0.71
C ASP A 90 -13.54 -5.29 -1.27
N ALA A 91 -13.21 -4.10 -0.76
CA ALA A 91 -12.08 -3.31 -1.24
C ALA A 91 -10.74 -4.08 -1.18
N ILE A 92 -10.03 -4.07 -2.30
CA ILE A 92 -8.64 -4.52 -2.39
C ILE A 92 -7.74 -3.42 -1.82
N VAL A 93 -6.97 -3.78 -0.80
CA VAL A 93 -6.05 -2.85 -0.11
C VAL A 93 -4.62 -3.32 -0.30
N LEU A 94 -3.75 -2.40 -0.66
CA LEU A 94 -2.32 -2.58 -0.80
C LEU A 94 -1.62 -1.99 0.43
N VAL A 95 -0.60 -2.68 0.93
CA VAL A 95 0.15 -2.26 2.12
C VAL A 95 1.64 -2.38 1.83
N GLY A 96 2.37 -1.27 1.94
CA GLY A 96 3.82 -1.28 1.87
C GLY A 96 4.48 -2.08 2.98
N THR A 97 5.58 -2.73 2.64
CA THR A 97 6.41 -3.45 3.61
C THR A 97 7.54 -2.56 4.10
N HIS A 98 8.21 -2.95 5.20
CA HIS A 98 9.39 -2.23 5.67
C HIS A 98 10.53 -2.24 4.65
N GLY A 99 11.49 -1.33 4.84
CA GLY A 99 12.59 -1.11 3.92
C GLY A 99 12.19 -0.46 2.60
N TRP A 100 11.31 0.55 2.61
CA TRP A 100 10.79 1.20 1.39
C TRP A 100 10.11 0.20 0.46
N ALA A 101 9.16 -0.57 1.00
CA ALA A 101 8.45 -1.61 0.25
C ALA A 101 9.39 -2.64 -0.41
N THR A 102 10.38 -3.17 0.33
CA THR A 102 11.31 -4.20 -0.22
C THR A 102 11.30 -5.51 0.56
N PHE A 103 10.27 -5.76 1.36
CA PHE A 103 10.22 -6.84 2.35
C PHE A 103 11.46 -6.86 3.25
N GLY A 104 12.01 -5.68 3.58
CA GLY A 104 13.21 -5.53 4.41
C GLY A 104 14.56 -5.68 3.72
N ALA A 105 14.60 -5.84 2.40
CA ALA A 105 15.88 -5.94 1.68
C ALA A 105 16.76 -4.69 1.87
N SER A 106 16.15 -3.53 2.12
CA SER A 106 16.83 -2.25 2.30
C SER A 106 17.13 -1.84 3.75
N ASP A 107 16.60 -2.54 4.77
CA ASP A 107 16.71 -2.11 6.18
C ASP A 107 17.19 -3.20 7.15
N GLY A 108 17.70 -4.31 6.62
CA GLY A 108 18.27 -5.40 7.40
C GLY A 108 17.24 -6.38 7.97
N GLY A 109 15.94 -6.16 7.72
CA GLY A 109 14.92 -7.14 8.04
C GLY A 109 14.73 -8.19 6.94
N THR A 110 13.73 -9.05 7.13
CA THR A 110 13.57 -10.27 6.33
C THR A 110 12.15 -10.44 5.78
N LEU A 111 12.04 -11.13 4.64
CA LEU A 111 10.75 -11.57 4.10
C LEU A 111 9.96 -12.39 5.13
N GLN A 112 10.65 -13.17 5.98
CA GLN A 112 10.01 -14.04 6.96
C GLN A 112 9.20 -13.26 8.01
N GLU A 113 9.62 -12.05 8.37
CA GLU A 113 8.85 -11.19 9.30
C GLU A 113 7.42 -10.92 8.78
N VAL A 114 7.28 -10.75 7.47
CA VAL A 114 5.97 -10.52 6.82
C VAL A 114 5.18 -11.82 6.69
N ILE A 115 5.85 -12.93 6.35
CA ILE A 115 5.21 -14.27 6.20
C ILE A 115 4.68 -14.80 7.53
N ASP A 116 5.47 -14.68 8.60
CA ASP A 116 5.12 -15.20 9.93
C ASP A 116 4.02 -14.38 10.61
N ASN A 117 3.84 -13.13 10.19
CA ASN A 117 2.91 -12.21 10.80
C ASN A 117 2.16 -11.39 9.73
N PRO A 118 1.35 -12.03 8.87
CA PRO A 118 0.68 -11.33 7.79
C PRO A 118 -0.39 -10.37 8.34
N ILE A 119 -0.79 -9.43 7.48
CA ILE A 119 -1.96 -8.59 7.72
C ILE A 119 -3.19 -9.50 7.89
N PRO A 120 -3.95 -9.41 8.99
CA PRO A 120 -4.99 -10.39 9.33
C PRO A 120 -6.33 -10.10 8.62
N PHE A 121 -6.30 -9.87 7.31
CA PHE A 121 -7.46 -9.57 6.48
C PHE A 121 -7.32 -10.23 5.09
N ASP A 122 -8.43 -10.67 4.50
CA ASP A 122 -8.47 -11.11 3.09
C ASP A 122 -8.34 -9.92 2.13
N ASN A 123 -8.27 -10.11 0.81
CA ASN A 123 -8.19 -9.03 -0.20
C ASN A 123 -7.08 -8.00 0.08
N ILE A 124 -5.94 -8.48 0.57
CA ILE A 124 -4.73 -7.69 0.80
C ILE A 124 -3.67 -8.10 -0.22
N MET A 125 -2.98 -7.11 -0.78
CA MET A 125 -1.72 -7.31 -1.50
C MET A 125 -0.62 -6.51 -0.80
N TYR A 126 0.61 -7.03 -0.85
CA TYR A 126 1.79 -6.37 -0.30
C TYR A 126 2.52 -5.66 -1.43
N THR A 127 2.99 -4.43 -1.21
CA THR A 127 3.71 -3.71 -2.27
C THR A 127 5.18 -4.09 -2.32
N PHE A 128 5.75 -4.03 -3.52
CA PHE A 128 7.19 -4.13 -3.74
C PHE A 128 7.70 -3.03 -4.64
N HIS A 129 8.74 -2.30 -4.24
CA HIS A 129 9.33 -1.23 -5.03
C HIS A 129 10.76 -1.57 -5.45
N PHE A 130 11.14 -1.20 -6.68
CA PHE A 130 12.52 -1.36 -7.12
C PHE A 130 13.00 -0.31 -8.14
N TYR A 131 14.29 -0.01 -8.09
CA TYR A 131 14.96 0.86 -9.06
C TYR A 131 16.05 0.06 -9.77
N ALA A 132 15.86 -0.25 -11.06
CA ALA A 132 16.59 -1.29 -11.78
C ALA A 132 18.11 -1.06 -11.84
N ALA A 133 18.57 0.19 -11.85
CA ALA A 133 19.99 0.53 -11.83
C ALA A 133 20.70 0.17 -10.49
N SER A 134 19.94 0.08 -9.39
CA SER A 134 20.48 -0.11 -8.03
C SER A 134 20.03 -1.43 -7.39
N HIS A 135 18.81 -1.86 -7.66
CA HIS A 135 18.17 -3.03 -7.06
C HIS A 135 18.32 -4.23 -7.98
N LEU A 136 19.48 -4.89 -7.89
CA LEU A 136 19.89 -5.98 -8.78
C LEU A 136 19.36 -7.35 -8.29
N GLU A 137 20.14 -8.41 -8.49
CA GLU A 137 19.76 -9.81 -8.25
C GLU A 137 19.14 -10.04 -6.86
N PHE A 138 19.73 -9.47 -5.80
CA PHE A 138 19.23 -9.64 -4.44
C PHE A 138 17.76 -9.21 -4.27
N TYR A 139 17.36 -8.08 -4.85
CA TYR A 139 16.00 -7.57 -4.79
C TYR A 139 15.06 -8.38 -5.69
N ARG A 140 15.55 -8.82 -6.86
CA ARG A 140 14.77 -9.68 -7.76
C ARG A 140 14.44 -11.02 -7.10
N THR A 141 15.42 -11.66 -6.46
CA THR A 141 15.20 -12.90 -5.70
C THR A 141 14.24 -12.67 -4.53
N ARG A 142 14.34 -11.53 -3.85
CA ARG A 142 13.39 -11.17 -2.79
C ARG A 142 11.95 -11.08 -3.30
N LEU A 143 11.73 -10.41 -4.43
CA LEU A 143 10.42 -10.30 -5.06
C LEU A 143 9.89 -11.67 -5.50
N ASP A 144 10.71 -12.47 -6.17
CA ASP A 144 10.36 -13.82 -6.63
C ASP A 144 9.88 -14.68 -5.46
N SER A 145 10.69 -14.78 -4.40
CA SER A 145 10.33 -15.53 -3.19
C SER A 145 9.09 -14.99 -2.47
N ALA A 146 8.88 -13.66 -2.47
CA ALA A 146 7.68 -13.08 -1.87
C ALA A 146 6.43 -13.42 -2.68
N SER A 147 6.51 -13.35 -4.01
CA SER A 147 5.38 -13.60 -4.91
C SER A 147 4.92 -15.05 -4.97
N ASP A 148 5.80 -16.00 -4.61
CA ASP A 148 5.44 -17.42 -4.49
C ASP A 148 4.48 -17.72 -3.34
N VAL A 149 4.42 -16.84 -2.32
CA VAL A 149 3.70 -17.12 -1.06
C VAL A 149 2.75 -16.00 -0.62
N LEU A 150 2.88 -14.79 -1.16
CA LEU A 150 2.02 -13.64 -0.85
C LEU A 150 1.49 -13.00 -2.14
N PRO A 151 0.29 -12.41 -2.14
CA PRO A 151 -0.15 -11.54 -3.23
C PRO A 151 0.70 -10.27 -3.25
N VAL A 152 1.57 -10.13 -4.24
CA VAL A 152 2.47 -8.96 -4.38
C VAL A 152 2.04 -8.08 -5.55
N PHE A 153 2.08 -6.77 -5.37
CA PHE A 153 1.87 -5.78 -6.44
C PHE A 153 3.05 -4.81 -6.50
N VAL A 154 3.69 -4.66 -7.66
CA VAL A 154 4.74 -3.65 -7.86
C VAL A 154 4.07 -2.32 -8.20
N THR A 155 3.87 -1.47 -7.19
CA THR A 155 3.17 -0.17 -7.31
C THR A 155 4.08 0.95 -7.76
N GLU A 156 5.38 0.85 -7.49
CA GLU A 156 6.39 1.81 -7.93
C GLU A 156 7.66 1.09 -8.41
N TRP A 157 8.21 1.55 -9.53
CA TRP A 157 9.55 1.14 -9.98
C TRP A 157 10.14 2.18 -10.95
N GLY A 158 11.47 2.15 -11.11
CA GLY A 158 12.20 3.01 -12.04
C GLY A 158 13.29 2.25 -12.82
N SER A 159 13.63 2.75 -14.00
CA SER A 159 14.67 2.20 -14.90
C SER A 159 15.95 3.01 -14.88
#